data_AF-A0A966FAN0-F1
#
_entry.id   AF-A0A966FAN0-F1
#
_cell.length_a   1.000
_cell.length_b   1.000
_cell.length_c   1.000
_cell.angle_alpha   90.00
_cell.angle_beta   90.00
_cell.angle_gamma   90.00
#
_symmetry.space_group_name_H-M   'P 1'
#
loop_
_entity.id
_entity.type
_entity.pdbx_description
1 polymer ?
#
loop_
_entity_poly.entity_id
_entity_poly.type
_entity_poly.pdbx_seq_one_letter_code
_entity_poly.pdbx_strand_id
1 'polypeptide(L)'
;MNQAAVTTVDVSGANALMRLTAKVLPVWARQLASSRSQSEGAVAEMLAAFAEIGPHLDMAARQSQQISAALAQGDGGITQLAQACDQLLKPVLPSCTPQAVQAITQVMAMIHACVDALESVAKPFERETQMVGQQVERMYKGFQYQDRISQMMTLLHEDIERLHATLQAPQPQVDAEAWLARLQSKYVMNEQREQHANTDTPTTPKPDDDETTFF
;
A
#
# COMPACT_ATOMS: atom_id res chain seq x y z
N MET A 1 60.57 -37.94 -30.62
CA MET A 1 59.17 -37.88 -31.11
C MET A 1 58.31 -37.47 -29.93
N ASN A 2 58.22 -36.16 -29.68
CA ASN A 2 57.59 -35.58 -28.49
C ASN A 2 56.42 -34.74 -29.00
N GLN A 3 55.21 -35.30 -29.00
CA GLN A 3 54.01 -34.57 -29.36
C GLN A 3 53.56 -33.82 -28.11
N ALA A 4 53.88 -32.53 -28.06
CA ALA A 4 53.37 -31.61 -27.08
C ALA A 4 51.85 -31.51 -27.25
N ALA A 5 51.11 -32.27 -26.45
CA ALA A 5 49.72 -31.97 -26.13
C ALA A 5 49.71 -30.68 -25.30
N VAL A 6 49.94 -29.56 -25.98
CA VAL A 6 49.75 -28.23 -25.42
C VAL A 6 48.29 -28.16 -25.04
N THR A 7 48.09 -28.04 -23.74
CA THR A 7 46.86 -27.69 -23.06
C THR A 7 46.22 -26.51 -23.78
N THR A 8 45.29 -26.77 -24.69
CA THR A 8 44.27 -25.79 -25.05
C THR A 8 43.42 -25.66 -23.80
N VAL A 9 43.92 -24.85 -22.85
CA VAL A 9 43.15 -24.34 -21.72
C VAL A 9 41.78 -23.98 -22.27
N ASP A 10 40.71 -24.32 -21.56
CA ASP A 10 39.31 -24.14 -21.94
C ASP A 10 38.94 -22.65 -22.08
N VAL A 11 39.53 -21.99 -23.07
CA VAL A 11 39.39 -20.56 -23.39
C VAL A 11 37.97 -20.30 -23.93
N SER A 12 37.32 -21.32 -24.49
CA SER A 12 35.92 -21.23 -24.95
C SER A 12 34.96 -21.15 -23.76
N GLY A 13 35.08 -22.06 -22.79
CA GLY A 13 34.28 -22.04 -21.56
C GLY A 13 34.51 -20.78 -20.73
N ALA A 14 35.77 -20.36 -20.58
CA ALA A 14 36.11 -19.12 -19.89
C ALA A 14 35.52 -17.87 -20.57
N ASN A 15 35.56 -17.80 -21.91
CA ASN A 15 34.94 -16.70 -22.66
C ASN A 15 33.40 -16.71 -22.57
N ALA A 16 32.76 -17.89 -22.54
CA ALA A 16 31.31 -18.00 -22.36
C ALA A 16 30.88 -17.51 -20.97
N LEU A 17 31.62 -17.89 -19.92
CA LEU A 17 31.42 -17.41 -18.55
C LEU A 17 31.64 -15.90 -18.42
N MET A 18 32.68 -15.35 -19.06
CA MET A 18 32.89 -13.90 -19.11
C MET A 18 31.74 -13.15 -19.78
N ARG A 19 31.19 -13.70 -20.88
CA ARG A 19 30.03 -13.08 -21.55
C ARG A 19 28.76 -13.19 -20.70
N LEU A 20 28.52 -14.33 -20.04
CA LEU A 20 27.40 -14.50 -19.14
C LEU A 20 27.49 -13.49 -17.99
N THR A 21 28.61 -13.47 -17.28
CA THR A 21 28.84 -12.57 -16.14
C THR A 21 28.68 -11.11 -16.54
N ALA A 22 29.21 -10.70 -17.70
CA ALA A 22 29.04 -9.35 -18.24
C ALA A 22 27.57 -8.96 -18.50
N LYS A 23 26.70 -9.93 -18.85
CA LYS A 23 25.27 -9.68 -19.05
C LYS A 23 24.45 -9.73 -17.77
N VAL A 24 24.80 -10.65 -16.86
CA VAL A 24 24.01 -10.95 -15.66
C VAL A 24 24.32 -10.01 -14.50
N LEU A 25 25.59 -9.61 -14.29
CA LEU A 25 25.95 -8.67 -13.21
C LEU A 25 25.18 -7.35 -13.26
N PRO A 26 25.04 -6.67 -14.43
CA PRO A 26 24.28 -5.43 -14.51
C PRO A 26 22.79 -5.62 -14.17
N VAL A 27 22.21 -6.77 -14.53
CA VAL A 27 20.82 -7.11 -14.19
C VAL A 27 20.67 -7.25 -12.68
N TRP A 28 21.54 -8.04 -12.04
CA TRP A 28 21.54 -8.23 -10.59
C TRP A 28 21.77 -6.91 -9.83
N ALA A 29 22.69 -6.08 -10.30
CA ALA A 29 22.96 -4.78 -9.69
C ALA A 29 21.72 -3.86 -9.73
N ARG A 30 20.99 -3.85 -10.86
CA ARG A 30 19.73 -3.10 -10.98
C ARG A 30 18.63 -3.68 -10.11
N GLN A 31 18.45 -5.00 -10.09
CA GLN A 31 17.47 -5.66 -9.24
C GLN A 31 17.73 -5.39 -7.76
N LEU A 32 18.98 -5.47 -7.31
CA LEU A 32 19.37 -5.16 -5.93
C LEU A 32 19.15 -3.68 -5.59
N ALA A 33 19.50 -2.76 -6.49
CA ALA A 33 19.26 -1.33 -6.31
C ALA A 33 17.75 -1.01 -6.25
N SER A 34 16.96 -1.61 -7.14
CA SER A 34 15.50 -1.50 -7.16
C SER A 34 14.90 -2.05 -5.87
N SER A 35 15.39 -3.21 -5.40
CA SER A 35 14.99 -3.84 -4.13
C SER A 35 15.17 -2.90 -2.96
N ARG A 36 16.36 -2.30 -2.89
CA ARG A 36 16.72 -1.37 -1.83
C ARG A 36 15.85 -0.12 -1.88
N SER A 37 15.69 0.49 -3.05
CA SER A 37 14.85 1.69 -3.22
C SER A 37 13.39 1.43 -2.87
N GLN A 38 12.84 0.29 -3.32
CA GLN A 38 11.46 -0.11 -2.99
C GLN A 38 11.31 -0.39 -1.50
N SER A 39 12.29 -1.02 -0.86
CA SER A 39 12.28 -1.25 0.59
C SER A 39 12.28 0.05 1.38
N GLU A 40 13.13 1.01 0.98
CA GLU A 40 13.22 2.32 1.63
C GLU A 40 11.90 3.10 1.43
N GLY A 41 11.33 3.07 0.22
CA GLY A 41 10.04 3.68 -0.10
C GLY A 41 8.88 3.08 0.70
N ALA A 42 8.74 1.76 0.71
CA ALA A 42 7.68 1.06 1.43
C ALA A 42 7.71 1.33 2.94
N VAL A 43 8.91 1.33 3.55
CA VAL A 43 9.06 1.65 4.98
C VAL A 43 8.69 3.12 5.24
N ALA A 44 9.11 4.04 4.38
CA ALA A 44 8.74 5.45 4.50
C ALA A 44 7.22 5.65 4.39
N GLU A 45 6.56 4.98 3.44
CA GLU A 45 5.11 5.02 3.27
C GLU A 45 4.36 4.43 4.47
N MET A 46 4.81 3.29 5.00
CA MET A 46 4.23 2.71 6.22
C MET A 46 4.39 3.62 7.44
N LEU A 47 5.54 4.27 7.60
CA LEU A 47 5.78 5.18 8.71
C LEU A 47 4.95 6.45 8.58
N ALA A 48 4.88 7.03 7.38
CA ALA A 48 4.00 8.16 7.09
C ALA A 48 2.54 7.78 7.35
N ALA A 49 2.15 6.59 6.90
CA ALA A 49 0.84 6.04 7.13
C ALA A 49 0.49 5.96 8.62
N PHE A 50 1.37 5.36 9.40
CA PHE A 50 1.18 5.23 10.84
C PHE A 50 1.13 6.60 11.55
N ALA A 51 1.96 7.55 11.12
CA ALA A 51 1.97 8.91 11.65
C ALA A 51 0.66 9.67 11.36
N GLU A 52 0.04 9.44 10.20
CA GLU A 52 -1.25 10.04 9.83
C GLU A 52 -2.42 9.45 10.65
N ILE A 53 -2.37 8.17 11.06
CA ILE A 53 -3.44 7.54 11.87
C ILE A 53 -3.60 8.21 13.24
N GLY A 54 -2.48 8.58 13.89
CA GLY A 54 -2.49 9.10 15.26
C GLY A 54 -3.41 10.31 15.47
N PRO A 55 -3.25 11.40 14.71
CA PRO A 55 -4.13 12.57 14.77
C PRO A 55 -5.61 12.25 14.53
N HIS A 56 -5.91 11.36 13.58
CA HIS A 56 -7.28 10.96 13.24
C HIS A 56 -7.94 10.18 14.39
N LEU A 57 -7.21 9.26 15.03
CA LEU A 57 -7.70 8.52 16.20
C LEU A 57 -7.90 9.42 17.43
N ASP A 58 -6.99 10.34 17.70
CA ASP A 58 -7.11 11.29 18.81
C ASP A 58 -8.33 12.21 18.61
N MET A 59 -8.57 12.67 17.39
CA MET A 59 -9.71 13.51 17.07
C MET A 59 -11.03 12.72 17.19
N ALA A 60 -11.09 11.51 16.64
CA ALA A 60 -12.25 10.62 16.77
C ALA A 60 -12.56 10.28 18.25
N ALA A 61 -11.54 10.03 19.07
CA ALA A 61 -11.70 9.76 20.49
C ALA A 61 -12.27 10.96 21.27
N ARG A 62 -11.74 12.18 21.03
CA ARG A 62 -12.27 13.41 21.64
C ARG A 62 -13.71 13.68 21.22
N GLN A 63 -14.04 13.46 19.95
CA GLN A 63 -15.40 13.63 19.44
C GLN A 63 -16.36 12.59 20.03
N SER A 64 -15.95 11.33 20.12
CA SER A 64 -16.73 10.28 20.78
C SER A 64 -17.05 10.64 22.24
N GLN A 65 -16.07 11.17 22.99
CA GLN A 65 -16.30 11.66 24.36
C GLN A 65 -17.31 12.81 24.42
N GLN A 66 -17.27 13.74 23.47
CA GLN A 66 -18.25 14.83 23.39
C GLN A 66 -19.67 14.32 23.07
N ILE A 67 -19.79 13.38 22.13
CA ILE A 67 -21.08 12.76 21.78
C ILE A 67 -21.61 11.92 22.93
N SER A 68 -20.79 11.07 23.56
CA SER A 68 -21.18 10.30 24.73
C SER A 68 -21.58 11.20 25.90
N ALA A 69 -20.90 12.32 26.12
CA ALA A 69 -21.30 13.31 27.12
C ALA A 69 -22.65 13.96 26.79
N ALA A 70 -22.94 14.22 25.51
CA ALA A 70 -24.22 14.75 25.05
C ALA A 70 -25.36 13.70 25.15
N LEU A 71 -25.07 12.43 24.87
CA LEU A 71 -26.05 11.32 24.88
C LEU A 71 -26.33 10.77 26.28
N ALA A 72 -25.34 10.77 27.18
CA ALA A 72 -25.52 10.32 28.56
C ALA A 72 -26.54 11.15 29.37
N GLN A 73 -27.01 12.26 28.81
CA GLN A 73 -28.05 13.10 29.42
C GLN A 73 -29.50 12.71 29.04
N GLY A 74 -29.76 11.67 28.23
CA GLY A 74 -31.14 11.32 27.85
C GLY A 74 -31.42 9.85 27.50
N ASP A 75 -32.44 9.28 28.14
CA ASP A 75 -32.97 7.93 27.90
C ASP A 75 -33.77 7.91 26.56
N GLY A 76 -33.20 7.31 25.51
CA GLY A 76 -33.84 7.18 24.17
C GLY A 76 -33.19 7.95 23.01
N GLY A 77 -32.17 8.77 23.26
CA GLY A 77 -31.44 9.50 22.23
C GLY A 77 -32.16 10.76 21.71
N ILE A 78 -31.37 11.76 21.31
CA ILE A 78 -31.87 13.13 21.12
C ILE A 78 -32.78 13.32 19.90
N THR A 79 -32.59 12.51 18.85
CA THR A 79 -33.41 12.53 17.62
C THR A 79 -34.81 11.96 17.85
N GLN A 80 -34.93 10.87 18.61
CA GLN A 80 -36.23 10.31 19.01
C GLN A 80 -36.97 11.26 19.94
N LEU A 81 -36.26 11.91 20.86
CA LEU A 81 -36.85 12.92 21.74
C LEU A 81 -37.43 14.10 20.94
N ALA A 82 -36.69 14.64 19.97
CA ALA A 82 -37.16 15.72 19.11
C ALA A 82 -38.41 15.33 18.32
N GLN A 83 -38.41 14.13 17.71
CA GLN A 83 -39.56 13.62 16.98
C GLN A 83 -40.77 13.36 17.89
N ALA A 84 -40.56 12.84 19.09
CA ALA A 84 -41.62 12.61 20.07
C ALA A 84 -42.23 13.93 20.55
N CYS A 85 -41.40 14.94 20.83
CA CYS A 85 -41.87 16.30 21.15
C CYS A 85 -42.73 16.87 20.01
N ASP A 86 -42.29 16.70 18.76
CA ASP A 86 -43.01 17.15 17.57
C ASP A 86 -44.41 16.52 17.46
N GLN A 87 -44.50 15.21 17.67
CA GLN A 87 -45.76 14.46 17.59
C GLN A 87 -46.72 14.79 18.74
N LEU A 88 -46.20 15.03 19.94
CA LEU A 88 -47.01 15.35 21.11
C LEU A 88 -47.51 16.80 21.10
N LEU A 89 -46.70 17.74 20.60
CA LEU A 89 -47.02 19.17 20.67
C LEU A 89 -47.85 19.66 19.48
N LYS A 90 -47.61 19.16 18.25
CA LYS A 90 -48.37 19.56 17.04
C LYS A 90 -49.90 19.56 17.19
N PRO A 91 -50.55 18.51 17.74
CA PRO A 91 -52.01 18.48 17.85
C PRO A 91 -52.56 19.42 18.93
N VAL A 92 -51.73 19.87 19.88
CA VAL A 92 -52.16 20.70 21.01
C VAL A 92 -52.00 22.20 20.71
N LEU A 93 -51.09 22.56 19.80
CA LEU A 93 -50.84 23.95 19.37
C LEU A 93 -52.11 24.74 18.98
N PRO A 94 -53.10 24.19 18.23
CA PRO A 94 -54.30 24.94 17.84
C PRO A 94 -55.20 25.34 19.02
N SER A 95 -55.06 24.66 20.16
CA SER A 95 -55.87 24.89 21.36
C SER A 95 -55.23 25.87 22.35
N CYS A 96 -54.01 26.31 22.07
CA CYS A 96 -53.23 27.17 22.97
C CYS A 96 -53.41 28.66 22.66
N THR A 97 -53.07 29.50 23.64
CA THR A 97 -53.01 30.96 23.42
C THR A 97 -51.86 31.31 22.46
N PRO A 98 -51.94 32.45 21.75
CA PRO A 98 -50.88 32.86 20.82
C PRO A 98 -49.49 32.92 21.46
N GLN A 99 -49.42 33.37 22.72
CA GLN A 99 -48.17 33.49 23.47
C GLN A 99 -47.57 32.12 23.84
N ALA A 100 -48.42 31.14 24.17
CA ALA A 100 -47.99 29.77 24.43
C ALA A 100 -47.54 29.06 23.14
N VAL A 101 -48.24 29.26 22.03
CA VAL A 101 -47.82 28.77 20.70
C VAL A 101 -46.44 29.28 20.34
N GLN A 102 -46.17 30.56 20.59
CA GLN A 102 -44.88 31.18 20.28
C GLN A 102 -43.75 30.59 21.13
N ALA A 103 -43.97 30.41 22.45
CA ALA A 103 -43.00 29.81 23.35
C ALA A 103 -42.70 28.33 22.99
N ILE A 104 -43.75 27.54 22.72
CA ILE A 104 -43.60 26.13 22.32
C ILE A 104 -42.83 26.01 21.01
N THR A 105 -43.18 26.84 20.01
CA THR A 105 -42.47 26.86 18.72
C THR A 105 -40.98 27.19 18.90
N GLN A 106 -40.66 28.11 19.80
CA GLN A 106 -39.28 28.49 20.07
C GLN A 106 -38.48 27.38 20.77
N VAL A 107 -39.10 26.66 21.70
CA VAL A 107 -38.50 25.47 22.34
C VAL A 107 -38.28 24.36 21.31
N MET A 108 -39.25 24.08 20.43
CA MET A 108 -39.11 23.10 19.36
C MET A 108 -37.97 23.46 18.39
N ALA A 109 -37.83 24.74 18.05
CA ALA A 109 -36.72 25.22 17.22
C ALA A 109 -35.36 25.03 17.90
N MET A 110 -35.25 25.28 19.21
CA MET A 110 -34.03 25.04 19.97
C MET A 110 -33.68 23.54 20.03
N ILE A 111 -34.67 22.67 20.20
CA ILE A 111 -34.48 21.21 20.21
C ILE A 111 -33.94 20.74 18.86
N HIS A 112 -34.56 21.15 17.74
CA HIS A 112 -34.08 20.80 16.40
C HIS A 112 -32.66 21.33 16.14
N ALA A 113 -32.37 22.59 16.49
CA ALA A 113 -31.02 23.15 16.34
C ALA A 113 -29.96 22.36 17.14
N CYS A 114 -30.33 21.82 18.30
CA CYS A 114 -29.44 20.99 19.11
C CYS A 114 -29.20 19.61 18.49
N VAL A 115 -30.25 19.01 17.89
CA VAL A 115 -30.14 17.76 17.13
C VAL A 115 -29.24 17.95 15.91
N ASP A 116 -29.46 19.01 15.14
CA ASP A 116 -28.66 19.34 13.95
C ASP A 116 -27.19 19.57 14.32
N ALA A 117 -26.93 20.28 15.44
CA ALA A 117 -25.57 20.47 15.95
C ALA A 117 -24.91 19.14 16.30
N LEU A 118 -25.63 18.22 16.95
CA LEU A 118 -25.10 16.90 17.31
C LEU A 118 -24.83 16.04 16.06
N GLU A 119 -25.73 16.07 15.07
CA GLU A 119 -25.52 15.38 13.79
C GLU A 119 -24.32 15.95 13.02
N SER A 120 -24.12 17.27 13.09
CA SER A 120 -22.94 17.93 12.51
C SER A 120 -21.63 17.52 13.20
N VAL A 121 -21.68 17.14 14.48
CA VAL A 121 -20.53 16.62 15.25
C VAL A 121 -20.29 15.14 14.98
N ALA A 122 -21.34 14.36 14.68
CA ALA A 122 -21.25 12.94 14.35
C ALA A 122 -20.74 12.65 12.91
N LYS A 123 -21.08 13.47 11.91
CA LYS A 123 -20.61 13.32 10.51
C LYS A 123 -19.07 13.31 10.37
N PRO A 124 -18.30 14.17 11.07
CA PRO A 124 -16.85 14.08 11.13
C PRO A 124 -16.34 12.71 11.57
N PHE A 125 -16.98 12.04 12.53
CA PHE A 125 -16.52 10.74 13.03
C PHE A 125 -16.51 9.64 11.96
N GLU A 126 -17.52 9.62 11.08
CA GLU A 126 -17.58 8.68 9.95
C GLU A 126 -16.47 8.96 8.93
N ARG A 127 -16.20 10.25 8.66
CA ARG A 127 -15.09 10.69 7.81
C ARG A 127 -13.73 10.31 8.39
N GLU A 128 -13.50 10.53 9.68
CA GLU A 128 -12.26 10.15 10.36
C GLU A 128 -12.03 8.64 10.33
N THR A 129 -13.08 7.86 10.56
CA THR A 129 -13.02 6.39 10.46
C THR A 129 -12.68 5.95 9.04
N GLN A 130 -13.23 6.62 8.02
CA GLN A 130 -12.91 6.35 6.62
C GLN A 130 -11.45 6.71 6.27
N MET A 131 -10.93 7.84 6.78
CA MET A 131 -9.53 8.25 6.60
C MET A 131 -8.57 7.24 7.23
N VAL A 132 -8.86 6.76 8.45
CA VAL A 132 -8.10 5.68 9.08
C VAL A 132 -8.16 4.40 8.23
N GLY A 133 -9.33 4.06 7.69
CA GLY A 133 -9.50 2.91 6.78
C GLY A 133 -8.62 3.00 5.53
N GLN A 134 -8.61 4.15 4.85
CA GLN A 134 -7.72 4.42 3.71
C GLN A 134 -6.24 4.33 4.11
N GLN A 135 -5.92 4.74 5.33
CA GLN A 135 -4.55 4.71 5.81
C GLN A 135 -4.04 3.29 6.08
N VAL A 136 -4.92 2.44 6.63
CA VAL A 136 -4.66 1.02 6.81
C VAL A 136 -4.52 0.32 5.46
N GLU A 137 -5.33 0.68 4.45
CA GLU A 137 -5.17 0.16 3.08
C GLU A 137 -3.81 0.54 2.47
N ARG A 138 -3.38 1.80 2.63
CA ARG A 138 -2.04 2.25 2.21
C ARG A 138 -0.93 1.46 2.91
N MET A 139 -1.06 1.22 4.21
CA MET A 139 -0.12 0.41 4.97
C MET A 139 -0.09 -1.06 4.49
N TYR A 140 -1.25 -1.62 4.13
CA TYR A 140 -1.36 -2.97 3.57
C TYR A 140 -0.67 -3.09 2.21
N LYS A 141 -0.83 -2.10 1.31
CA LYS A 141 -0.07 -2.03 0.05
C LYS A 141 1.44 -1.93 0.32
N GLY A 142 1.82 -1.11 1.30
CA GLY A 142 3.19 -1.07 1.83
C GLY A 142 3.74 -2.46 2.17
N PHE A 143 2.95 -3.30 2.85
CA PHE A 143 3.39 -4.64 3.27
C PHE A 143 3.57 -5.60 2.11
N GLN A 144 2.85 -5.41 1.00
CA GLN A 144 3.03 -6.24 -0.20
C GLN A 144 4.41 -6.03 -0.85
N TYR A 145 5.02 -4.85 -0.71
CA TYR A 145 6.39 -4.64 -1.15
C TYR A 145 7.39 -5.56 -0.41
N GLN A 146 7.12 -5.94 0.83
CA GLN A 146 7.99 -6.85 1.58
C GLN A 146 8.00 -8.25 0.94
N ASP A 147 6.84 -8.76 0.54
CA ASP A 147 6.75 -10.02 -0.18
C ASP A 147 7.46 -9.93 -1.54
N ARG A 148 7.25 -8.83 -2.27
CA ARG A 148 7.93 -8.55 -3.55
C ARG A 148 9.46 -8.52 -3.41
N ILE A 149 9.98 -7.84 -2.39
CA ILE A 149 11.43 -7.79 -2.09
C ILE A 149 11.95 -9.19 -1.77
N SER A 150 11.21 -9.95 -0.96
CA SER A 150 11.57 -11.32 -0.60
C SER A 150 11.67 -12.22 -1.84
N GLN A 151 10.69 -12.15 -2.74
CA GLN A 151 10.70 -12.89 -4.01
C GLN A 151 11.90 -12.52 -4.89
N MET A 152 12.19 -11.23 -5.05
CA MET A 152 13.32 -10.78 -5.86
C MET A 152 14.67 -11.18 -5.25
N MET A 153 14.83 -11.06 -3.92
CA MET A 153 16.05 -11.49 -3.23
C MET A 153 16.26 -13.00 -3.33
N THR A 154 15.18 -13.79 -3.26
CA THR A 154 15.23 -15.24 -3.45
C THR A 154 15.67 -15.58 -4.87
N LEU A 155 15.09 -14.94 -5.89
CA LEU A 155 15.48 -15.13 -7.28
C LEU A 155 16.95 -14.77 -7.53
N LEU A 156 17.40 -13.62 -7.01
CA LEU A 156 18.78 -13.17 -7.11
C LEU A 156 19.74 -14.16 -6.43
N HIS A 157 19.38 -14.63 -5.24
CA HIS A 157 20.17 -15.61 -4.49
C HIS A 157 20.30 -16.93 -5.26
N GLU A 158 19.19 -17.50 -5.73
CA GLU A 158 19.19 -18.73 -6.53
C GLU A 158 20.06 -18.59 -7.80
N ASP A 159 20.03 -17.43 -8.46
CA ASP A 159 20.78 -17.23 -9.70
C ASP A 159 22.30 -17.04 -9.43
N ILE A 160 22.66 -16.39 -8.31
CA ILE A 160 24.05 -16.31 -7.84
C ILE A 160 24.58 -17.71 -7.49
N GLU A 161 23.81 -18.51 -6.76
CA GLU A 161 24.21 -19.89 -6.41
C GLU A 161 24.40 -20.74 -7.67
N ARG A 162 23.49 -20.60 -8.64
CA ARG A 162 23.61 -21.27 -9.94
C ARG A 162 24.88 -20.86 -10.68
N LEU A 163 25.22 -19.56 -10.71
CA LEU A 163 26.44 -19.08 -11.35
C LEU A 163 27.67 -19.64 -10.63
N HIS A 164 27.67 -19.63 -9.30
CA HIS A 164 28.75 -20.17 -8.49
C HIS A 164 28.96 -21.67 -8.77
N ALA A 165 27.90 -22.48 -8.80
CA ALA A 165 27.98 -23.90 -9.13
C ALA A 165 28.54 -24.12 -10.55
N THR A 166 28.16 -23.26 -11.49
CA THR A 166 28.65 -23.29 -12.88
C THR A 166 30.14 -22.96 -12.96
N LEU A 167 30.62 -21.98 -12.17
CA LEU A 167 32.04 -21.61 -12.08
C LEU A 167 32.90 -22.72 -11.45
N GLN A 168 32.33 -23.55 -10.58
CA GLN A 168 33.04 -24.67 -9.95
C GLN A 168 33.07 -25.95 -10.81
N ALA A 169 32.32 -26.00 -11.91
CA ALA A 169 32.28 -27.18 -12.78
C ALA A 169 33.62 -27.38 -13.52
N PRO A 170 34.12 -28.62 -13.67
CA PRO A 170 35.40 -28.90 -14.34
C PRO A 170 35.46 -28.46 -15.81
N GLN A 171 34.30 -28.38 -16.47
CA GLN A 171 34.16 -27.92 -17.85
C GLN A 171 32.83 -27.15 -17.98
N PRO A 172 32.85 -25.84 -17.70
CA PRO A 172 31.64 -25.03 -17.66
C PRO A 172 31.07 -24.82 -19.06
N GLN A 173 30.00 -25.54 -19.40
CA GLN A 173 29.19 -25.25 -20.57
C GLN A 173 28.05 -24.32 -20.19
N VAL A 174 28.06 -23.12 -20.77
CA VAL A 174 27.11 -22.07 -20.45
C VAL A 174 26.53 -21.49 -21.72
N ASP A 175 25.21 -21.58 -21.83
CA ASP A 175 24.44 -20.82 -22.80
C ASP A 175 23.88 -19.57 -22.11
N ALA A 176 24.41 -18.41 -22.51
CA ALA A 176 24.01 -17.13 -21.94
C ALA A 176 22.58 -16.74 -22.31
N GLU A 177 22.08 -17.15 -23.47
CA GLU A 177 20.72 -16.82 -23.93
C GLU A 177 19.71 -17.66 -23.17
N ALA A 178 19.94 -18.98 -23.05
CA ALA A 178 19.10 -19.86 -22.24
C ALA A 178 19.10 -19.46 -20.75
N TRP A 179 20.23 -18.95 -20.24
CA TRP A 179 20.30 -18.44 -18.86
C TRP A 179 19.38 -17.24 -18.64
N LEU A 180 19.49 -16.23 -19.50
CA LEU A 180 18.70 -15.01 -19.41
C LEU A 180 17.21 -15.27 -19.68
N ALA A 181 16.88 -16.16 -20.60
CA ALA A 181 15.49 -16.57 -20.85
C ALA A 181 14.84 -17.19 -19.61
N ARG A 182 15.56 -18.05 -18.87
CA ARG A 182 15.09 -18.60 -17.60
C ARG A 182 14.94 -17.52 -16.53
N LEU A 183 15.90 -16.59 -16.44
CA LEU A 183 15.84 -15.49 -15.48
C LEU A 183 14.58 -14.64 -15.75
N GLN A 184 14.32 -14.32 -17.01
CA GLN A 184 13.14 -13.58 -17.45
C GLN A 184 11.83 -14.33 -17.20
N SER A 185 11.80 -15.66 -17.38
CA SER A 185 10.58 -16.44 -17.13
C SER A 185 10.17 -16.49 -15.65
N LYS A 186 11.11 -16.18 -14.74
CA LYS A 186 10.85 -16.11 -13.30
C LYS A 186 10.44 -14.70 -12.84
N TYR A 187 10.38 -13.72 -13.74
CA TYR A 187 9.87 -12.40 -13.40
C TYR A 187 8.35 -12.45 -13.31
N VAL A 188 7.87 -12.19 -12.10
CA VAL A 188 6.44 -12.08 -11.82
C VAL A 188 5.96 -10.66 -12.12
N MET A 189 6.84 -9.65 -12.00
CA MET A 189 6.46 -8.23 -12.09
C MET A 189 6.79 -7.60 -13.44
N ASN A 190 6.01 -6.58 -13.81
CA ASN A 190 6.21 -5.83 -15.05
C ASN A 190 7.51 -5.02 -15.03
N GLU A 191 7.86 -4.35 -13.93
CA GLU A 191 9.11 -3.58 -13.88
C GLU A 191 10.36 -4.46 -13.96
N GLN A 192 10.32 -5.71 -13.47
CA GLN A 192 11.45 -6.64 -13.65
C GLN A 192 11.68 -6.95 -15.13
N ARG A 193 10.60 -7.07 -15.91
CA ARG A 193 10.66 -7.26 -17.37
C ARG A 193 11.18 -6.01 -18.07
N GLU A 194 10.75 -4.82 -17.66
CA GLU A 194 11.22 -3.55 -18.22
C GLU A 194 12.69 -3.27 -17.89
N GLN A 195 13.13 -3.51 -16.64
CA GLN A 195 14.52 -3.35 -16.21
C GLN A 195 15.48 -4.33 -16.89
N HIS A 196 14.96 -5.49 -17.31
CA HIS A 196 15.71 -6.45 -18.11
C HIS A 196 15.73 -6.07 -19.60
N ALA A 197 14.62 -5.58 -20.15
CA ALA A 197 14.53 -5.10 -21.53
C ALA A 197 15.37 -3.83 -21.80
N ASN A 198 15.49 -2.93 -20.81
CA ASN A 198 16.34 -1.74 -20.87
C ASN A 198 17.85 -2.03 -20.85
N THR A 199 18.27 -3.29 -21.01
CA THR A 199 19.67 -3.63 -21.34
C THR A 199 20.04 -3.28 -22.78
N ASP A 200 19.05 -3.22 -23.69
CA ASP A 200 19.30 -3.09 -25.13
C ASP A 200 18.98 -1.70 -25.70
N THR A 201 18.31 -0.82 -24.97
CA THR A 201 17.96 0.55 -25.42
C THR A 201 17.93 1.58 -24.28
N PRO A 202 18.56 2.76 -24.44
CA PRO A 202 18.43 3.85 -23.48
C PRO A 202 17.21 4.71 -23.85
N THR A 203 16.08 4.61 -23.13
CA THR A 203 15.01 5.61 -23.31
C THR A 203 14.15 5.84 -22.06
N THR A 204 14.00 7.14 -21.78
CA THR A 204 13.00 7.93 -21.03
C THR A 204 12.03 7.24 -20.05
N PRO A 205 11.91 7.73 -18.80
CA PRO A 205 11.00 7.16 -17.81
C PRO A 205 9.54 7.37 -18.23
N LYS A 206 8.77 6.27 -18.24
CA LYS A 206 7.32 6.24 -18.44
C LYS A 206 6.64 6.19 -17.05
N PRO A 207 5.43 6.75 -16.87
CA PRO A 207 4.80 6.80 -15.54
C PRO A 207 4.47 5.39 -15.04
N ASP A 208 4.64 5.22 -13.73
CA ASP A 208 4.33 4.04 -12.92
C ASP A 208 2.97 3.45 -13.29
N ASP A 209 3.00 2.32 -13.97
CA ASP A 209 1.86 1.40 -14.07
C ASP A 209 2.28 0.17 -13.27
N ASP A 210 2.28 0.31 -11.94
CA ASP A 210 2.49 -0.76 -10.95
C ASP A 210 1.25 -1.66 -10.95
N GLU A 211 0.89 -2.17 -12.13
CA GLU A 211 -0.21 -3.09 -12.35
C GLU A 211 0.31 -4.50 -12.04
N THR A 212 0.24 -4.86 -10.76
CA THR A 212 0.40 -6.25 -10.31
C THR A 212 -0.63 -7.11 -11.05
N THR A 213 -0.16 -7.92 -12.01
CA THR A 213 -0.99 -9.00 -12.56
C THR A 213 -1.19 -10.02 -11.44
N PHE A 214 -2.35 -9.95 -10.78
CA PHE A 214 -2.79 -10.96 -9.83
C PHE A 214 -2.92 -12.31 -10.56
N PHE A 215 -2.25 -13.34 -10.05
CA PHE A 215 -2.54 -14.75 -10.35
C PHE A 215 -3.28 -15.37 -9.16
#